data_AF-A0A369L3D3-F1
#
_entry.id   AF-A0A369L3D3-F1
#
_cell.length_a   1.000
_cell.length_b   1.000
_cell.length_c   1.000
_cell.angle_alpha   90.00
_cell.angle_beta   90.00
_cell.angle_gamma   90.00
#
_symmetry.space_group_name_H-M   'P 1'
#
loop_
_entity.id
_entity.type
_entity.pdbx_description
1 polymer ?
#
loop_
_entity_poly.entity_id
_entity_poly.type
_entity_poly.pdbx_seq_one_letter_code
_entity_poly.pdbx_strand_id
1 'polypeptide(L)' 'MPTRRHPRYPAEQWQAWIEEQDGSGLSQRVFCEQKGLSKSSFQLWKRRLKRVGQRLRLHLGLSMPRLASSRR' A
#
# COMPACT_ATOMS: atom_id res chain seq x y z
N MET A 1 -20.20 8.19 -21.35
CA MET A 1 -19.83 7.44 -20.12
C MET A 1 -18.75 8.24 -19.39
N PRO A 2 -19.02 8.80 -18.19
CA PRO A 2 -17.98 9.49 -17.45
C PRO A 2 -16.97 8.44 -16.99
N THR A 3 -15.78 8.43 -17.58
CA THR A 3 -14.69 7.61 -17.10
C THR A 3 -14.43 8.06 -15.67
N ARG A 4 -14.74 7.19 -14.71
CA ARG A 4 -14.60 7.46 -13.28
C ARG A 4 -13.14 7.86 -13.07
N ARG A 5 -12.86 9.17 -13.02
CA ARG A 5 -11.52 9.69 -12.77
C ARG A 5 -11.16 9.24 -11.37
N HIS A 6 -10.41 8.14 -11.28
CA HIS A 6 -9.93 7.65 -10.00
C HIS A 6 -9.13 8.78 -9.36
N PRO A 7 -9.49 9.18 -8.12
CA PRO A 7 -8.77 10.24 -7.43
C PRO A 7 -7.28 9.90 -7.41
N ARG A 8 -6.44 10.85 -7.85
CA ARG A 8 -4.99 10.69 -7.78
C ARG A 8 -4.55 10.93 -6.34
N TYR A 9 -4.57 9.88 -5.53
CA TYR A 9 -4.00 9.94 -4.19
C TYR A 9 -2.46 9.96 -4.26
N PRO A 10 -1.79 10.79 -3.45
CA PRO A 10 -0.33 10.84 -3.40
C PRO A 10 0.26 9.56 -2.77
N ALA A 11 1.55 9.34 -2.98
CA ALA A 11 2.24 8.13 -2.52
C ALA A 11 2.16 7.93 -0.99
N GLU A 12 2.26 9.02 -0.23
CA GLU A 12 2.15 9.04 1.23
C GLU A 12 0.78 8.55 1.71
N GLN A 13 -0.30 8.97 1.02
CA GLN A 13 -1.65 8.52 1.34
C GLN A 13 -1.80 7.00 1.14
N TRP A 14 -1.21 6.46 0.07
CA TRP A 14 -1.20 5.01 -0.15
C TRP A 14 -0.37 4.27 0.90
N GLN A 15 0.73 4.86 1.36
CA GLN A 15 1.53 4.29 2.42
C GLN A 15 0.74 4.22 3.73
N ALA A 16 0.10 5.32 4.14
CA ALA A 16 -0.72 5.38 5.34
C ALA A 16 -1.84 4.32 5.33
N TRP A 17 -2.51 4.11 4.20
CA TRP A 17 -3.51 3.05 4.08
C TRP A 17 -2.94 1.63 4.14
N ILE A 18 -1.72 1.41 3.65
CA ILE A 18 -1.05 0.11 3.76
C ILE A 18 -0.68 -0.17 5.21
N GLU A 19 -0.18 0.83 5.94
CA GLU A 19 0.12 0.72 7.37
C GLU A 19 -1.14 0.53 8.21
N GLU A 20 -2.21 1.27 7.90
CA GLU A 20 -3.52 1.10 8.54
C GLU A 20 -4.11 -0.29 8.27
N GLN A 21 -4.01 -0.81 7.04
CA GLN A 21 -4.47 -2.16 6.71
C GLN A 21 -3.68 -3.23 7.47
N ASP A 22 -2.37 -3.04 7.63
CA ASP A 22 -1.51 -3.97 8.36
C ASP A 22 -1.86 -4.00 9.86
N GLY A 23 -2.05 -2.83 10.48
CA GLY A 23 -2.48 -2.72 11.88
C GLY A 23 -3.92 -3.17 12.14
N SER A 24 -4.80 -3.08 11.14
CA SER A 24 -6.20 -3.48 11.28
C SER A 24 -6.42 -5.00 11.22
N GLY A 25 -5.47 -5.78 10.71
CA GLY A 25 -5.64 -7.23 10.49
C GLY A 25 -6.72 -7.59 9.46
N LEU A 26 -7.28 -6.61 8.75
CA LEU A 26 -8.31 -6.82 7.74
C LEU A 26 -7.70 -7.35 6.45
N SER A 27 -8.43 -8.24 5.77
CA SER A 27 -8.07 -8.66 4.41
C SER A 27 -8.09 -7.45 3.46
N GLN A 28 -7.14 -7.42 2.51
CA GLN A 28 -7.03 -6.34 1.51
C GLN A 28 -8.35 -6.04 0.80
N ARG A 29 -9.16 -7.08 0.52
CA ARG A 29 -10.47 -6.93 -0.12
C ARG A 29 -11.43 -6.12 0.76
N VAL A 30 -11.59 -6.52 2.01
CA VAL A 30 -12.48 -5.87 2.99
C VAL A 30 -12.05 -4.43 3.23
N PHE A 31 -10.74 -4.20 3.38
CA PHE A 31 -10.21 -2.85 3.55
C PHE A 31 -10.47 -1.96 2.33
N CYS A 32 -10.24 -2.49 1.11
CA CYS A 32 -10.53 -1.78 -0.13
C CYS A 32 -12.02 -1.47 -0.28
N GLU A 33 -12.90 -2.41 0.06
CA GLU A 33 -14.35 -2.23 0.03
C GLU A 33 -14.80 -1.12 1.00
N GLN A 34 -14.29 -1.13 2.25
CA GLN A 34 -14.61 -0.09 3.26
C GLN A 34 -14.13 1.31 2.85
N LYS A 35 -12.94 1.42 2.26
CA LYS A 35 -12.35 2.71 1.85
C LYS A 35 -12.79 3.15 0.44
N GLY A 36 -13.58 2.35 -0.27
CA GLY A 36 -13.97 2.62 -1.67
C GLY A 36 -12.79 2.57 -2.65
N LEU A 37 -11.73 1.83 -2.31
CA LEU A 37 -10.52 1.70 -3.12
C LEU A 37 -10.62 0.50 -4.07
N SER A 38 -9.98 0.61 -5.23
CA SER A 38 -9.80 -0.53 -6.12
C SER A 38 -8.66 -1.42 -5.61
N LYS A 39 -8.94 -2.72 -5.44
CA LYS A 39 -7.93 -3.73 -5.10
C LYS A 39 -6.75 -3.71 -6.06
N SER A 40 -7.01 -3.52 -7.36
CA SER A 40 -5.99 -3.47 -8.40
C SER A 40 -5.04 -2.28 -8.21
N SER A 41 -5.60 -1.11 -7.89
CA SER A 41 -4.82 0.10 -7.58
C SER A 41 -4.01 -0.08 -6.29
N PHE A 42 -4.62 -0.66 -5.26
CA PHE A 42 -3.96 -0.93 -3.99
C PHE A 42 -2.75 -1.86 -4.16
N GLN A 43 -2.90 -2.96 -4.92
CA GLN A 43 -1.78 -3.87 -5.18
C GLN A 43 -0.69 -3.26 -6.07
N LEU A 44 -1.06 -2.42 -7.04
CA LEU A 44 -0.09 -1.67 -7.84
C LEU A 44 0.76 -0.75 -6.95
N TRP A 45 0.11 0.02 -6.08
CA TRP A 45 0.79 0.93 -5.16
C TRP A 45 1.63 0.21 -4.11
N LYS A 46 1.16 -0.92 -3.57
CA LYS A 46 1.95 -1.77 -2.67
C LYS A 46 3.25 -2.25 -3.32
N ARG A 47 3.20 -2.67 -4.59
CA ARG A 47 4.40 -3.03 -5.37
C ARG A 47 5.29 -1.83 -5.65
N ARG A 48 4.71 -0.68 -5.99
CA ARG A 48 5.44 0.56 -6.28
C ARG A 48 6.18 1.08 -5.04
N LEU A 49 5.52 1.14 -3.90
CA LEU A 49 6.12 1.56 -2.62
C LEU A 49 7.19 0.57 -2.16
N LYS A 50 7.01 -0.74 -2.35
CA LYS A 50 8.06 -1.73 -2.10
C LYS A 50 9.30 -1.52 -3.01
N ARG A 51 9.12 -1.08 -4.25
CA ARG A 51 10.24 -0.75 -5.17
C ARG A 51 10.89 0.59 -4.83
N VAL A 52 10.10 1.61 -4.47
CA VAL A 52 10.61 2.93 -4.03
C VAL A 52 11.40 2.78 -2.73
N GLY A 53 10.87 2.03 -1.76
CA GLY A 53 11.58 1.69 -0.52
C GLY A 53 12.86 0.88 -0.79
N GLN A 54 12.87 -0.04 -1.77
CA GLN A 54 14.11 -0.71 -2.19
C GLN A 54 15.12 0.23 -2.85
N ARG A 55 14.65 1.19 -3.65
CA ARG A 55 15.50 2.17 -4.31
C ARG A 55 16.11 3.17 -3.31
N LEU A 56 15.35 3.57 -2.29
CA LEU A 56 15.85 4.36 -1.15
C LEU A 56 16.81 3.53 -0.26
N ARG A 57 16.53 2.24 -0.05
CA ARG A 57 17.41 1.30 0.68
C ARG A 57 18.81 1.17 0.06
N LEU A 58 18.92 1.22 -1.27
CA LEU A 58 20.22 1.18 -1.97
C LEU A 58 21.04 2.46 -1.82
N HIS A 59 20.43 3.58 -1.42
CA HIS A 59 21.11 4.87 -1.25
C HIS A 59 21.39 5.27 0.21
N LEU A 60 20.64 4.74 1.18
CA LEU A 60 20.66 5.24 2.56
C LEU A 60 20.97 4.19 3.64
N GLY A 61 21.27 2.93 3.30
CA GLY A 61 21.70 1.93 4.28
C GLY A 61 20.69 1.69 5.43
N LEU A 62 19.43 2.08 5.27
CA LEU A 62 18.42 2.03 6.33
C LEU A 62 17.68 0.68 6.32
N SER A 63 17.95 -0.10 7.37
CA SER A 63 17.30 -1.37 7.64
C SER A 63 15.86 -1.13 8.10
N MET A 64 14.91 -1.09 7.17
CA MET A 64 13.49 -1.06 7.51
C MET A 64 13.11 -2.36 8.25
N PRO A 65 12.44 -2.31 9.41
CA PRO A 65 11.98 -3.51 10.10
C PRO A 65 11.09 -4.30 9.14
N ARG A 66 11.38 -5.59 9.02
CA ARG A 66 10.49 -6.53 8.32
C ARG A 66 9.17 -6.50 9.08
N LEU A 67 8.17 -5.81 8.52
CA LEU A 67 6.79 -6.04 8.91
C LEU A 67 6.49 -7.50 8.60
N ALA A 68 6.49 -8.25 9.68
CA ALA A 68 6.33 -9.68 9.74
C ALA A 68 4.90 -10.02 9.35
N SER A 69 4.67 -10.42 8.11
CA SER A 69 3.49 -11.23 7.81
C SER A 69 3.83 -12.67 8.23
N SER A 70 3.72 -12.90 9.53
CA SER A 70 3.77 -14.21 10.18
C SER A 70 2.51 -14.99 9.80
N ARG A 71 2.72 -16.21 9.29
CA ARG A 71 1.96 -17.49 9.41
C ARG A 71 0.41 -17.43 9.39
N ARG A 72 -0.28 -18.38 8.75
CA ARG A 72 0.02 -19.82 8.65
C ARG A 72 -0.73 -20.44 7.47
#